data_AF-A0A933ZYX5-F1
#
_entry.id   AF-A0A933ZYX5-F1
#
_cell.length_a   1.000
_cell.length_b   1.000
_cell.length_c   1.000
_cell.angle_alpha   90.00
_cell.angle_beta   90.00
_cell.angle_gamma   90.00
#
_symmetry.space_group_name_H-M   'P 1'
#
loop_
_entity.id
_entity.type
_entity.pdbx_description
1 polymer ?
#
loop_
_entity_poly.entity_id
_entity_poly.type
_entity_poly.pdbx_seq_one_letter_code
_entity_poly.pdbx_strand_id
1 'polypeptide(L)'
;MLHELVPEHREVAHEPSGQLTGLEFVQYGLDRFASVAELADFAEGAEIVQLAVALHFFVCERGGACVVVELHQGKARIQRKLAVSALANRPYEEDLRAHQPPSGIAAWLGLGRPKPGSSAARFRTVANAARSTTPEDESAALAILERVVMGHRTQWQIVWNLERGTVLLRQREAGLGTLNLRLGDLDGRCAGAPRVRSLGRAVRGAFLPWTEQDAAHTEAAVLLQVGRDSPAPRRLASAVAGATRSSRCLSAQ
;
A
#
# COMPACT_ATOMS: atom_id res chain seq x y z
N MET A 1 25.69 -11.19 40.56
CA MET A 1 26.31 -11.65 39.29
C MET A 1 25.35 -12.69 38.72
N LEU A 2 24.28 -12.22 38.07
CA LEU A 2 23.19 -13.06 37.54
C LEU A 2 23.17 -12.85 36.04
N HIS A 3 23.29 -13.97 35.32
CA HIS A 3 23.38 -14.10 33.88
C HIS A 3 22.19 -13.42 33.18
N GLU A 4 22.49 -12.58 32.19
CA GLU A 4 21.56 -12.12 31.17
C GLU A 4 21.05 -13.31 30.36
N LEU A 5 19.73 -13.49 30.36
CA LEU A 5 19.02 -14.33 29.41
C LEU A 5 18.91 -13.54 28.09
N VAL A 6 19.75 -13.91 27.13
CA VAL A 6 19.59 -13.53 25.71
C VAL A 6 18.34 -14.27 25.19
N PRO A 7 17.36 -13.61 24.55
CA PRO A 7 16.25 -14.32 23.94
C PRO A 7 16.74 -15.13 22.74
N GLU A 8 16.34 -16.40 22.70
CA GLU A 8 16.61 -17.34 21.62
C GLU A 8 16.21 -16.78 20.25
N HIS A 9 17.14 -16.94 19.29
CA HIS A 9 16.85 -16.77 17.87
C HIS A 9 15.69 -17.68 17.47
N ARG A 10 14.53 -17.08 17.19
CA ARG A 10 13.41 -17.78 16.54
C ARG A 10 13.88 -18.35 15.21
N GLU A 11 13.67 -19.65 15.06
CA GLU A 11 13.89 -20.41 13.84
C GLU A 11 13.13 -19.77 12.67
N VAL A 12 13.87 -19.39 11.63
CA VAL A 12 13.34 -18.67 10.46
C VAL A 12 12.46 -19.62 9.66
N ALA A 13 11.15 -19.40 9.72
CA ALA A 13 10.17 -20.13 8.92
C ALA A 13 10.53 -20.03 7.43
N HIS A 14 10.85 -21.19 6.84
CA HIS A 14 11.14 -21.48 5.43
C HIS A 14 10.91 -20.27 4.49
N GLU A 15 12.00 -19.63 4.06
CA GLU A 15 11.96 -18.58 3.05
C GLU A 15 11.31 -19.14 1.78
N PRO A 16 10.40 -18.39 1.14
CA PRO A 16 9.92 -18.78 -0.18
C PRO A 16 11.13 -18.83 -1.11
N SER A 17 11.49 -20.03 -1.57
CA SER A 17 12.54 -20.27 -2.56
C SER A 17 12.10 -19.81 -3.96
N GLY A 18 11.37 -18.70 -4.07
CA GLY A 18 10.67 -18.28 -5.28
C GLY A 18 10.39 -16.78 -5.33
N GLN A 19 10.19 -16.30 -6.55
CA GLN A 19 9.89 -14.90 -6.86
C GLN A 19 8.52 -14.51 -6.33
N LEU A 20 8.42 -13.34 -5.69
CA LEU A 20 7.16 -12.73 -5.28
C LEU A 20 6.68 -11.75 -6.33
N THR A 21 5.40 -11.74 -6.67
CA THR A 21 4.82 -10.61 -7.39
C THR A 21 4.72 -9.39 -6.47
N GLY A 22 4.65 -8.19 -7.03
CA GLY A 22 4.47 -6.97 -6.23
C GLY A 22 3.24 -6.98 -5.31
N LEU A 23 2.16 -7.69 -5.68
CA LEU A 23 0.98 -7.83 -4.82
C LEU A 23 1.20 -8.84 -3.69
N GLU A 24 1.86 -9.97 -3.99
CA GLU A 24 2.24 -10.96 -2.97
C GLU A 24 3.24 -10.38 -1.98
N PHE A 25 4.17 -9.52 -2.42
CA PHE A 25 5.09 -8.82 -1.53
C PHE A 25 4.36 -8.02 -0.44
N VAL A 26 3.29 -7.30 -0.80
CA VAL A 26 2.49 -6.55 0.20
C VAL A 26 1.87 -7.48 1.22
N GLN A 27 1.21 -8.55 0.77
CA GLN A 27 0.54 -9.48 1.68
C GLN A 27 1.55 -10.25 2.55
N TYR A 28 2.62 -10.76 1.95
CA TYR A 28 3.70 -11.45 2.65
C TYR A 28 4.31 -10.54 3.73
N GLY A 29 4.51 -9.25 3.39
CA GLY A 29 5.00 -8.27 4.33
C GLY A 29 4.10 -8.08 5.55
N LEU A 30 2.79 -7.94 5.32
CA LEU A 30 1.78 -7.80 6.37
C LEU A 30 1.61 -9.05 7.22
N ASP A 31 1.84 -10.24 6.66
CA ASP A 31 1.68 -11.51 7.36
C ASP A 31 2.90 -11.91 8.19
N ARG A 32 4.10 -11.43 7.84
CA ARG A 32 5.37 -11.93 8.40
C ARG A 32 6.14 -10.94 9.24
N PHE A 33 6.02 -9.63 9.00
CA PHE A 33 6.88 -8.64 9.65
C PHE A 33 6.08 -7.75 10.59
N ALA A 34 6.60 -7.57 11.80
CA ALA A 34 6.00 -6.69 12.80
C ALA A 34 6.55 -5.26 12.70
N SER A 35 7.68 -5.08 12.01
CA SER A 35 8.34 -3.79 11.83
C SER A 35 8.72 -3.51 10.37
N VAL A 36 8.85 -2.22 10.06
CA VAL A 36 9.38 -1.72 8.80
C VAL A 36 10.84 -2.14 8.60
N ALA A 37 11.63 -2.25 9.67
CA ALA A 37 13.02 -2.67 9.58
C ALA A 37 13.14 -4.11 9.08
N GLU A 38 12.41 -5.05 9.69
CA GLU A 38 12.36 -6.46 9.28
C GLU A 38 11.91 -6.62 7.81
N LEU A 39 10.83 -5.94 7.42
CA LEU A 39 10.32 -6.00 6.05
C LEU A 39 11.35 -5.49 5.04
N ALA A 40 12.04 -4.40 5.36
CA ALA A 40 13.01 -3.80 4.47
C ALA A 40 14.28 -4.65 4.35
N ASP A 41 14.71 -5.30 5.43
CA ASP A 41 15.86 -6.24 5.40
C ASP A 41 15.53 -7.46 4.54
N PHE A 42 14.32 -8.01 4.66
CA PHE A 42 13.84 -9.06 3.75
C PHE A 42 13.78 -8.59 2.29
N ALA A 43 13.24 -7.39 2.04
CA ALA A 43 13.06 -6.88 0.69
C ALA A 43 14.38 -6.70 -0.07
N GLU A 44 15.50 -6.41 0.61
CA GLU A 44 16.84 -6.28 0.00
C GLU A 44 17.33 -7.60 -0.63
N GLY A 45 16.94 -8.75 -0.07
CA GLY A 45 17.29 -10.08 -0.58
C GLY A 45 16.23 -10.71 -1.49
N ALA A 46 15.00 -10.23 -1.45
CA ALA A 46 13.88 -10.83 -2.18
C ALA A 46 13.90 -10.51 -3.68
N GLU A 47 13.60 -11.52 -4.51
CA GLU A 47 13.30 -11.31 -5.93
C GLU A 47 11.82 -10.94 -6.09
N ILE A 48 11.55 -9.69 -6.47
CA ILE A 48 10.18 -9.20 -6.63
C ILE A 48 9.91 -8.86 -8.09
N VAL A 49 8.97 -9.59 -8.71
CA VAL A 49 8.57 -9.41 -10.10
C VAL A 49 7.40 -8.44 -10.23
N GLN A 50 7.53 -7.54 -11.20
CA GLN A 50 6.46 -6.63 -11.61
C GLN A 50 5.70 -7.28 -12.77
N LEU A 51 4.37 -7.40 -12.62
CA LEU A 51 3.55 -8.06 -13.63
C LEU A 51 3.24 -7.10 -14.79
N ALA A 52 2.18 -6.28 -14.65
CA ALA A 52 1.71 -5.41 -15.73
C ALA A 52 2.04 -3.92 -15.52
N VAL A 53 2.27 -3.51 -14.28
CA VAL A 53 2.50 -2.12 -13.90
C VAL A 53 3.70 -2.06 -12.98
N ALA A 54 4.56 -1.05 -13.15
CA ALA A 54 5.66 -0.81 -12.22
C ALA A 54 5.09 -0.22 -10.91
N LEU A 55 5.26 -0.96 -9.83
CA LEU A 55 4.89 -0.58 -8.48
C LEU A 55 6.14 -0.22 -7.68
N HIS A 56 5.91 0.66 -6.72
CA HIS A 56 6.79 0.95 -5.60
C HIS A 56 5.92 1.07 -4.36
N PHE A 57 6.50 0.84 -3.19
CA PHE A 57 5.76 0.68 -1.96
C PHE A 57 6.19 1.73 -0.95
N PHE A 58 5.21 2.29 -0.26
CA PHE A 58 5.42 3.16 0.90
C PHE A 58 4.92 2.42 2.13
N VAL A 59 5.83 2.06 3.02
CA VAL A 59 5.53 1.22 4.18
C VAL A 59 5.84 2.02 5.43
N CYS A 60 4.90 2.07 6.37
CA CYS A 60 5.06 2.72 7.65
C CYS A 60 4.59 1.79 8.78
N GLU A 61 5.17 1.96 9.96
CA GLU A 61 4.77 1.24 11.18
C GLU A 61 4.21 2.19 12.24
N ARG A 62 3.64 1.62 13.32
CA ARG A 62 3.07 2.38 14.44
C ARG A 62 4.07 3.34 15.10
N GLY A 63 5.36 2.98 15.14
CA GLY A 63 6.43 3.83 15.67
C GLY A 63 6.75 5.07 14.83
N GLY A 64 6.10 5.23 13.67
CA GLY A 64 6.31 6.35 12.76
C GLY A 64 7.49 6.19 11.80
N ALA A 65 8.24 5.09 11.90
CA ALA A 65 9.25 4.75 10.90
C ALA A 65 8.55 4.42 9.57
N CYS A 66 9.14 4.89 8.47
CA CYS A 66 8.64 4.64 7.13
C CYS A 66 9.80 4.38 6.16
N VAL A 67 9.55 3.54 5.16
CA VAL A 67 10.46 3.26 4.04
C VAL A 67 9.74 3.43 2.71
N VAL A 68 10.52 3.74 1.68
CA VAL A 68 10.10 3.55 0.28
C VAL A 68 10.87 2.38 -0.31
N VAL A 69 10.16 1.46 -0.97
CA VAL A 69 10.69 0.29 -1.67
C VAL A 69 10.43 0.46 -3.15
N GLU A 70 11.47 0.67 -3.95
CA GLU A 70 11.36 0.82 -5.40
C GLU A 70 12.04 -0.35 -6.10
N LEU A 71 11.43 -0.92 -7.13
CA LEU A 71 12.03 -2.04 -7.84
C LEU A 71 12.75 -1.58 -9.09
N HIS A 72 14.01 -1.99 -9.22
CA HIS A 72 14.82 -1.79 -10.42
C HIS A 72 15.33 -3.14 -10.90
N GLN A 73 14.90 -3.55 -12.10
CA GLN A 73 15.30 -4.84 -12.70
C GLN A 73 15.06 -6.05 -11.78
N GLY A 74 13.93 -6.06 -11.06
CA GLY A 74 13.53 -7.14 -10.15
C GLY A 74 14.19 -7.09 -8.76
N LYS A 75 15.12 -6.15 -8.53
CA LYS A 75 15.77 -5.93 -7.23
C LYS A 75 15.16 -4.75 -6.51
N ALA A 76 14.98 -4.87 -5.20
CA ALA A 76 14.50 -3.76 -4.38
C ALA A 76 15.62 -2.75 -4.09
N ARG A 77 15.30 -1.46 -4.20
CA ARG A 77 16.06 -0.34 -3.69
C ARG A 77 15.27 0.27 -2.55
N ILE A 78 15.86 0.27 -1.35
CA ILE A 78 15.19 0.74 -0.13
C ILE A 78 15.68 2.13 0.24
N GLN A 79 14.74 3.06 0.43
CA GLN A 79 15.01 4.35 1.06
C GLN A 79 14.47 4.34 2.50
N ARG A 80 15.39 4.25 3.48
CA ARG A 80 15.04 4.20 4.92
C ARG A 80 15.00 5.57 5.60
N LYS A 81 15.79 6.52 5.11
CA LYS A 81 15.83 7.89 5.63
C LYS A 81 15.05 8.80 4.70
N LEU A 82 13.78 9.01 5.01
CA LEU A 82 12.89 9.82 4.19
C LEU A 82 13.01 11.30 4.58
N ALA A 83 13.39 12.15 3.62
CA ALA A 83 13.35 13.61 3.81
C ALA A 83 11.91 14.14 3.91
N VAL A 84 10.96 13.36 3.39
CA VAL A 84 9.51 13.55 3.47
C VAL A 84 8.84 12.18 3.54
N SER A 85 7.96 11.96 4.51
CA SER A 85 7.11 10.78 4.60
C SER A 85 5.90 10.89 3.64
N ALA A 86 6.17 10.92 2.34
CA ALA A 86 5.16 10.92 1.29
C ALA A 86 5.67 10.14 0.07
N LEU A 87 4.76 9.58 -0.73
CA LEU A 87 5.06 8.96 -2.02
C LEU A 87 3.95 9.32 -3.02
N ALA A 88 4.31 9.53 -4.28
CA ALA A 88 3.38 9.64 -5.40
C ALA A 88 3.80 8.65 -6.49
N ASN A 89 3.45 8.85 -7.75
CA ASN A 89 3.61 7.84 -8.80
C ASN A 89 4.97 7.89 -9.53
N ARG A 90 5.97 8.59 -8.99
CA ARG A 90 7.32 8.73 -9.58
C ARG A 90 8.38 8.22 -8.62
N PRO A 91 9.58 7.87 -9.12
CA PRO A 91 10.68 7.51 -8.24
C PRO A 91 10.89 8.57 -7.14
N TYR A 92 11.07 8.12 -5.90
CA TYR A 92 11.07 9.00 -4.73
C TYR A 92 12.12 10.12 -4.84
N GLU A 93 13.31 9.81 -5.35
CA GLU A 93 14.37 10.80 -5.58
C GLU A 93 14.00 11.85 -6.63
N GLU A 94 13.19 11.50 -7.63
CA GLU A 94 12.70 12.46 -8.61
C GLU A 94 11.68 13.41 -8.00
N ASP A 95 10.78 12.90 -7.16
CA ASP A 95 9.79 13.71 -6.47
C ASP A 95 10.45 14.61 -5.42
N LEU A 96 11.50 14.15 -4.73
CA LEU A 96 12.32 15.00 -3.85
C LEU A 96 12.99 16.14 -4.60
N ARG A 97 13.59 15.87 -5.77
CA ARG A 97 14.18 16.93 -6.61
C ARG A 97 13.13 17.93 -7.08
N ALA A 98 11.96 17.47 -7.49
CA ALA A 98 10.86 18.33 -7.92
C ALA A 98 10.18 19.10 -6.77
N HIS A 99 10.38 18.65 -5.53
CA HIS A 99 9.90 19.32 -4.32
C HIS A 99 10.76 20.52 -3.92
N GLN A 100 12.04 20.53 -4.29
CA GLN A 100 12.93 21.65 -3.97
C GLN A 100 12.42 22.94 -4.62
N PRO A 101 12.40 24.06 -3.89
CA PRO A 101 12.00 25.33 -4.48
C PRO A 101 12.99 25.69 -5.61
N PRO A 102 12.51 26.20 -6.75
CA PRO A 102 13.40 26.72 -7.77
C PRO A 102 14.26 27.84 -7.15
N SER A 103 15.51 27.95 -7.60
CA SER A 103 16.45 28.98 -7.13
C SER A 103 16.85 29.92 -8.28
N GLY A 104 17.37 31.09 -7.92
CA GLY A 104 17.89 32.09 -8.86
C GLY A 104 16.85 32.59 -9.88
N ILE A 105 17.29 32.75 -11.13
CA ILE A 105 16.48 33.29 -12.23
C ILE A 105 15.23 32.44 -12.49
N ALA A 106 15.31 31.12 -12.30
CA ALA A 106 14.15 30.24 -12.48
C ALA A 106 13.03 30.56 -11.47
N ALA A 107 13.40 30.85 -10.21
CA ALA A 107 12.44 31.27 -9.19
C ALA A 107 11.80 32.62 -9.54
N TRP A 108 12.63 33.57 -9.99
CA TRP A 108 12.19 34.91 -10.39
C TRP A 108 11.23 34.88 -11.59
N LEU A 109 11.49 34.01 -12.57
CA LEU A 109 10.61 33.79 -13.73
C LEU A 109 9.41 32.88 -13.43
N GLY A 110 9.24 32.40 -12.20
CA GLY A 110 8.19 31.44 -11.84
C GLY A 110 8.32 30.06 -12.50
N LEU A 111 9.49 29.75 -13.07
CA LEU A 111 9.81 28.48 -13.71
C LEU A 111 10.16 27.41 -12.67
N GLY A 112 10.05 26.14 -13.04
CA GLY A 112 10.43 25.00 -12.20
C GLY A 112 9.37 24.54 -11.20
N ARG A 113 8.17 25.15 -11.17
CA ARG A 113 7.04 24.58 -10.43
C ARG A 113 6.49 23.36 -11.17
N PRO A 114 6.20 22.24 -10.47
CA PRO A 114 5.53 21.11 -11.08
C PRO A 114 4.21 21.52 -11.71
N LYS A 115 3.91 20.99 -12.91
CA LYS A 115 2.64 21.23 -13.60
C LYS A 115 1.46 20.85 -12.69
N PRO A 116 0.41 21.69 -12.54
CA PRO A 116 -0.77 21.33 -11.75
C PRO A 116 -1.35 19.98 -12.17
N GLY A 117 -1.74 19.18 -11.17
CA GLY A 117 -2.28 17.83 -11.39
C GLY A 117 -1.24 16.76 -11.76
N SER A 118 0.03 17.10 -11.98
CA SER A 118 1.12 16.12 -12.17
C SER A 118 1.42 15.34 -10.89
N SER A 119 2.11 14.20 -11.02
CA SER A 119 2.55 13.41 -9.85
C SER A 119 3.40 14.25 -8.89
N ALA A 120 4.37 15.00 -9.43
CA ALA A 120 5.23 15.87 -8.63
C ALA A 120 4.47 17.00 -7.93
N ALA A 121 3.43 17.56 -8.56
CA ALA A 121 2.58 18.55 -7.91
C ALA A 121 1.80 17.93 -6.72
N ARG A 122 1.25 16.72 -6.90
CA ARG A 122 0.54 16.00 -5.83
C ARG A 122 1.49 15.63 -4.68
N PHE A 123 2.66 15.09 -5.00
CA PHE A 123 3.72 14.82 -4.01
C PHE A 123 4.03 16.09 -3.22
N ARG A 124 4.30 17.21 -3.89
CA ARG A 124 4.61 18.47 -3.22
C ARG A 124 3.49 18.96 -2.30
N THR A 125 2.23 18.85 -2.73
CA THR A 125 1.07 19.20 -1.91
C THR A 125 0.99 18.38 -0.63
N VAL A 126 1.08 17.04 -0.74
CA VAL A 126 1.03 16.14 0.43
C VAL A 126 2.25 16.32 1.32
N ALA A 127 3.45 16.41 0.73
CA ALA A 127 4.71 16.65 1.42
C ALA A 127 4.66 17.91 2.29
N ASN A 128 4.15 19.01 1.74
CA ASN A 128 4.00 20.26 2.49
C ASN A 128 3.00 20.13 3.63
N ALA A 129 1.86 19.49 3.38
CA ALA A 129 0.83 19.29 4.39
C ALA A 129 1.33 18.41 5.56
N ALA A 130 2.04 17.33 5.24
CA ALA A 130 2.62 16.42 6.23
C ALA A 130 3.72 17.06 7.09
N ARG A 131 4.44 18.07 6.55
CA ARG A 131 5.41 18.85 7.35
C ARG A 131 4.74 19.87 8.27
N SER A 132 3.64 20.48 7.82
CA SER A 132 3.02 21.61 8.52
C SER A 132 2.02 21.17 9.59
N THR A 133 1.53 19.94 9.52
CA THR A 133 0.39 19.50 10.31
C THR A 133 0.46 18.00 10.56
N THR A 134 0.38 17.61 11.83
CA THR A 134 0.03 16.23 12.20
C THR A 134 -1.49 16.15 12.25
N PRO A 135 -2.14 15.29 11.44
CA PRO A 135 -3.59 15.13 11.52
C PRO A 135 -4.03 14.67 12.91
N GLU A 136 -5.01 15.35 13.49
CA GLU A 136 -5.58 15.00 14.80
C GLU A 136 -6.40 13.69 14.74
N ASP A 137 -7.04 13.45 13.59
CA ASP A 137 -7.84 12.27 13.33
C ASP A 137 -7.82 11.83 11.86
N GLU A 138 -8.51 10.73 11.56
CA GLU A 138 -8.58 10.16 10.22
C GLU A 138 -9.30 11.08 9.22
N SER A 139 -10.22 11.94 9.69
CA SER A 139 -10.95 12.88 8.85
C SER A 139 -10.04 14.04 8.41
N ALA A 140 -9.21 14.56 9.33
CA ALA A 140 -8.19 15.56 9.02
C ALA A 140 -7.15 15.01 8.03
N ALA A 141 -6.76 13.73 8.18
CA ALA A 141 -5.87 13.07 7.22
C ALA A 141 -6.52 12.90 5.84
N LEU A 142 -7.82 12.53 5.77
CA LEU A 142 -8.56 12.50 4.51
C LEU A 142 -8.60 13.88 3.83
N ALA A 143 -8.78 14.96 4.60
CA ALA A 143 -8.78 16.33 4.07
C ALA A 143 -7.44 16.71 3.41
N ILE A 144 -6.32 16.12 3.83
CA ILE A 144 -5.02 16.27 3.12
C ILE A 144 -5.08 15.54 1.78
N LEU A 145 -5.56 14.30 1.75
CA LEU A 145 -5.67 13.51 0.52
C LEU A 145 -6.67 14.12 -0.49
N GLU A 146 -7.71 14.80 -0.02
CA GLU A 146 -8.68 15.50 -0.87
C GLU A 146 -8.03 16.56 -1.77
N ARG A 147 -6.96 17.21 -1.29
CA ARG A 147 -6.22 18.25 -2.04
C ARG A 147 -5.53 17.70 -3.29
N VAL A 148 -5.40 16.38 -3.41
CA VAL A 148 -4.70 15.71 -4.51
C VAL A 148 -5.59 14.73 -5.29
N VAL A 149 -6.91 14.81 -5.10
CA VAL A 149 -7.89 14.04 -5.88
C VAL A 149 -7.81 14.38 -7.37
N MET A 150 -7.85 13.34 -8.21
CA MET A 150 -7.75 13.44 -9.66
C MET A 150 -9.07 13.13 -10.37
N GLY A 151 -10.15 13.83 -10.01
CA GLY A 151 -11.47 13.67 -10.64
C GLY A 151 -11.87 12.20 -10.81
N HIS A 152 -12.16 11.78 -12.05
CA HIS A 152 -12.56 10.41 -12.35
C HIS A 152 -11.47 9.35 -12.14
N ARG A 153 -10.21 9.71 -11.88
CA ARG A 153 -9.09 8.76 -11.70
C ARG A 153 -8.93 8.28 -10.26
N THR A 154 -9.17 9.13 -9.28
CA THR A 154 -9.16 8.71 -7.87
C THR A 154 -10.44 7.93 -7.57
N GLN A 155 -10.33 6.61 -7.44
CA GLN A 155 -11.48 5.74 -7.18
C GLN A 155 -11.84 5.66 -5.69
N TRP A 156 -10.84 5.80 -4.83
CA TRP A 156 -10.96 5.67 -3.38
C TRP A 156 -9.78 6.35 -2.67
N GLN A 157 -9.96 6.62 -1.39
CA GLN A 157 -8.94 7.13 -0.46
C GLN A 157 -9.01 6.29 0.82
N ILE A 158 -7.86 5.87 1.36
CA ILE A 158 -7.78 5.15 2.63
C ILE A 158 -6.88 5.90 3.59
N VAL A 159 -7.33 6.01 4.83
CA VAL A 159 -6.52 6.44 5.96
C VAL A 159 -6.44 5.30 6.95
N TRP A 160 -5.21 4.93 7.30
CA TRP A 160 -4.92 3.97 8.36
C TRP A 160 -4.49 4.74 9.61
N ASN A 161 -5.16 4.53 10.74
CA ASN A 161 -4.64 4.95 12.03
C ASN A 161 -4.01 3.74 12.72
N LEU A 162 -2.68 3.65 12.64
CA LEU A 162 -1.93 2.50 13.14
C LEU A 162 -1.89 2.42 14.67
N GLU A 163 -2.06 3.55 15.37
CA GLU A 163 -2.14 3.60 16.84
C GLU A 163 -3.47 3.03 17.33
N ARG A 164 -4.58 3.47 16.73
CA ARG A 164 -5.94 3.02 17.09
C ARG A 164 -6.34 1.70 16.43
N GLY A 165 -5.56 1.24 15.45
CA GLY A 165 -5.91 0.06 14.64
C GLY A 165 -7.21 0.27 13.87
N THR A 166 -7.41 1.46 13.29
CA THR A 166 -8.62 1.79 12.52
C THR A 166 -8.30 2.09 11.06
N VAL A 167 -9.29 1.87 10.21
CA VAL A 167 -9.21 2.11 8.77
C VAL A 167 -10.41 2.92 8.34
N LEU A 168 -10.16 4.08 7.76
CA LEU A 168 -11.18 4.93 7.18
C LEU A 168 -11.04 4.88 5.65
N LEU A 169 -12.02 4.26 4.97
CA LEU A 169 -12.07 4.16 3.52
C LEU A 169 -13.20 5.05 2.98
N ARG A 170 -12.85 5.94 2.05
CA ARG A 170 -13.81 6.74 1.28
C ARG A 170 -13.80 6.31 -0.18
N GLN A 171 -14.97 6.12 -0.75
CA GLN A 171 -15.14 5.78 -2.17
C GLN A 171 -15.52 7.02 -2.98
N ARG A 172 -15.19 7.03 -4.28
CA ARG A 172 -15.48 8.14 -5.19
C ARG A 172 -16.98 8.39 -5.34
N GLU A 173 -17.77 7.32 -5.44
CA GLU A 173 -19.19 7.42 -5.75
C GLU A 173 -19.95 8.09 -4.59
N ALA A 174 -20.59 9.22 -4.91
CA ALA A 174 -21.33 10.01 -3.95
C ALA A 174 -22.48 9.18 -3.35
N GLY A 175 -22.71 9.34 -2.04
CA GLY A 175 -23.76 8.60 -1.32
C GLY A 175 -23.34 7.23 -0.79
N LEU A 176 -22.15 6.72 -1.14
CA LEU A 176 -21.63 5.47 -0.55
C LEU A 176 -21.12 5.66 0.89
N GLY A 177 -20.85 6.91 1.30
CA GLY A 177 -20.38 7.25 2.64
C GLY A 177 -18.91 6.88 2.89
N THR A 178 -18.52 6.90 4.16
CA THR A 178 -17.18 6.49 4.58
C THR A 178 -17.28 5.19 5.39
N LEU A 179 -16.45 4.21 5.06
CA LEU A 179 -16.31 2.99 5.83
C LEU A 179 -15.30 3.22 6.96
N ASN A 180 -15.74 3.05 8.21
CA ASN A 180 -14.83 2.99 9.36
C ASN A 180 -14.75 1.54 9.86
N LEU A 181 -13.54 0.99 9.92
CA LEU A 181 -13.25 -0.35 10.43
C LEU A 181 -12.31 -0.25 11.61
N ARG A 182 -12.58 -1.01 12.66
CA ARG A 182 -11.62 -1.29 13.72
C ARG A 182 -11.05 -2.68 13.47
N LEU A 183 -9.73 -2.79 13.34
CA LEU A 183 -9.07 -4.06 13.04
C LEU A 183 -9.25 -5.06 14.18
N GLY A 184 -9.31 -4.60 15.43
CA GLY A 184 -9.58 -5.45 16.59
C GLY A 184 -10.99 -6.05 16.64
N ASP A 185 -11.93 -5.54 15.85
CA ASP A 185 -13.29 -6.10 15.73
C ASP A 185 -13.34 -7.26 14.70
N LEU A 186 -12.25 -7.49 13.96
CA LEU A 186 -12.15 -8.58 12.99
C LEU A 186 -11.73 -9.87 13.69
N ASP A 187 -12.38 -10.97 13.33
CA ASP A 187 -11.96 -12.30 13.79
C ASP A 187 -10.69 -12.71 13.04
N GLY A 188 -9.55 -12.53 13.71
CA GLY A 188 -8.22 -12.92 13.20
C GLY A 188 -7.92 -14.41 13.37
N ARG A 189 -8.85 -15.22 13.89
CA ARG A 189 -8.62 -16.66 14.02
C ARG A 189 -8.61 -17.31 12.65
N CYS A 190 -7.74 -18.30 12.51
CA CYS A 190 -7.58 -19.11 11.32
C CYS A 190 -8.70 -20.14 11.16
N ALA A 191 -9.95 -19.68 11.08
CA ALA A 191 -11.13 -20.51 10.97
C ALA A 191 -11.93 -20.16 9.70
N GLY A 192 -11.97 -21.11 8.76
CA GLY A 192 -12.79 -21.00 7.55
C GLY A 192 -12.13 -20.24 6.40
N ALA A 193 -12.96 -19.88 5.42
CA ALA A 193 -12.50 -19.16 4.23
C ALA A 193 -12.17 -17.68 4.56
N PRO A 194 -11.21 -17.07 3.84
CA PRO A 194 -10.93 -15.64 3.95
C PRO A 194 -12.20 -14.81 3.79
N ARG A 195 -12.32 -13.74 4.56
CA ARG A 195 -13.52 -12.90 4.52
C ARG A 195 -13.23 -11.61 3.77
N VAL A 196 -14.15 -11.24 2.89
CA VAL A 196 -14.04 -10.05 2.04
C VAL A 196 -15.24 -9.15 2.20
N ARG A 197 -15.09 -7.91 1.73
CA ARG A 197 -16.19 -6.97 1.63
C ARG A 197 -16.15 -6.33 0.25
N SER A 198 -17.27 -6.38 -0.46
CA SER A 198 -17.38 -5.73 -1.76
C SER A 198 -17.30 -4.21 -1.63
N LEU A 199 -16.55 -3.59 -2.53
CA LEU A 199 -16.46 -2.14 -2.70
C LEU A 199 -17.42 -1.68 -3.82
N GLY A 200 -17.82 -0.39 -3.82
CA GLY A 200 -18.70 0.16 -4.86
C GLY A 200 -20.19 -0.14 -4.69
N ARG A 201 -20.62 -0.55 -3.49
CA ARG A 201 -22.03 -0.62 -3.07
C ARG A 201 -22.17 0.14 -1.77
N ALA A 202 -23.41 0.56 -1.43
CA ALA A 202 -23.68 1.24 -0.16
C ALA A 202 -22.95 0.50 0.95
N VAL A 203 -22.10 1.21 1.69
CA VAL A 203 -21.13 0.68 2.65
C VAL A 203 -21.86 0.16 3.89
N ARG A 204 -22.69 -0.85 3.71
CA ARG A 204 -23.50 -1.51 4.73
C ARG A 204 -23.39 -3.00 4.48
N GLY A 205 -22.74 -3.71 5.38
CA GLY A 205 -22.55 -5.15 5.26
C GLY A 205 -21.39 -5.66 6.11
N ALA A 206 -21.54 -6.87 6.62
CA ALA A 206 -20.46 -7.61 7.27
C ALA A 206 -19.40 -8.05 6.24
N PHE A 207 -18.22 -8.42 6.71
CA PHE A 207 -17.31 -9.22 5.90
C PHE A 207 -17.94 -10.60 5.66
N LEU A 208 -17.97 -11.06 4.41
CA LEU A 208 -18.54 -12.34 4.03
C LEU A 208 -17.43 -13.31 3.60
N PRO A 209 -17.59 -14.62 3.82
CA PRO A 209 -16.64 -15.60 3.28
C PRO A 209 -16.46 -15.44 1.77
N TRP A 210 -15.23 -15.52 1.29
CA TRP A 210 -14.89 -15.51 -0.12
C TRP A 210 -15.49 -16.73 -0.83
N THR A 211 -16.16 -16.50 -1.96
CA THR A 211 -16.81 -17.55 -2.76
C THR A 211 -16.18 -17.72 -4.13
N GLU A 212 -16.50 -18.82 -4.81
CA GLU A 212 -16.13 -19.02 -6.23
C GLU A 212 -16.78 -17.97 -7.14
N GLN A 213 -17.96 -17.46 -6.78
CA GLN A 213 -18.58 -16.36 -7.52
C GLN A 213 -17.77 -15.06 -7.40
N ASP A 214 -17.21 -14.77 -6.21
CA ASP A 214 -16.34 -13.61 -6.01
C ASP A 214 -15.03 -13.72 -6.80
N ALA A 215 -14.46 -14.93 -6.89
CA ALA A 215 -13.30 -15.21 -7.72
C ALA A 215 -13.59 -14.95 -9.20
N ALA A 216 -14.70 -15.48 -9.73
CA ALA A 216 -15.10 -15.24 -11.12
C ALA A 216 -15.36 -13.75 -11.41
N HIS A 217 -16.02 -13.04 -10.50
CA HIS A 217 -16.24 -11.59 -10.64
C HIS A 217 -14.93 -10.80 -10.63
N THR A 218 -13.99 -11.18 -9.77
CA THR A 218 -12.69 -10.53 -9.66
C THR A 218 -11.84 -10.77 -10.90
N GLU A 219 -11.80 -11.99 -11.41
CA GLU A 219 -11.10 -12.31 -12.65
C GLU A 219 -11.68 -11.49 -13.82
N ALA A 220 -13.00 -11.45 -13.96
CA ALA A 220 -13.67 -10.66 -14.99
C ALA A 220 -13.38 -9.16 -14.87
N ALA A 221 -13.35 -8.62 -13.64
CA ALA A 221 -13.06 -7.22 -13.36
C ALA A 221 -11.60 -6.86 -13.68
N VAL A 222 -10.64 -7.71 -13.31
CA VAL A 222 -9.22 -7.50 -13.65
C VAL A 222 -9.05 -7.53 -15.16
N LEU A 223 -9.62 -8.51 -15.85
CA LEU A 223 -9.59 -8.60 -17.32
C LEU A 223 -10.21 -7.39 -18.01
N LEU A 224 -11.25 -6.79 -17.44
CA LEU A 224 -11.85 -5.57 -17.98
C LEU A 224 -10.88 -4.37 -17.87
N GLN A 225 -10.06 -4.32 -16.82
CA GLN A 225 -9.12 -3.22 -16.57
C GLN A 225 -7.80 -3.36 -17.34
N VAL A 226 -7.26 -4.58 -17.44
CA VAL A 226 -5.94 -4.82 -18.04
C VAL A 226 -6.00 -5.35 -19.48
N GLY A 227 -7.21 -5.55 -20.03
CA GLY A 227 -7.43 -6.08 -21.37
C GLY A 227 -7.41 -7.62 -21.41
N ARG A 228 -7.82 -8.19 -22.55
CA ARG A 228 -8.02 -9.65 -22.74
C ARG A 228 -7.21 -10.25 -23.87
N ASP A 229 -6.50 -9.40 -24.62
CA ASP A 229 -5.96 -9.71 -25.94
C ASP A 229 -4.63 -10.47 -25.89
N SER A 230 -4.08 -10.68 -24.69
CA SER A 230 -2.86 -11.48 -24.52
C SER A 230 -2.93 -12.42 -23.31
N PRO A 231 -2.03 -13.43 -23.24
CA PRO A 231 -1.99 -14.38 -22.11
C PRO A 231 -1.60 -13.76 -20.77
N ALA A 232 -0.85 -12.65 -20.77
CA ALA A 232 -0.36 -12.04 -19.52
C ALA A 232 -1.49 -11.47 -18.63
N PRO A 233 -2.42 -10.66 -19.14
CA PRO A 233 -3.62 -10.24 -18.40
C PRO A 233 -4.46 -11.39 -17.85
N ARG A 234 -4.61 -12.49 -18.58
CA ARG A 234 -5.35 -13.67 -18.10
C ARG A 234 -4.65 -14.35 -16.93
N ARG A 235 -3.33 -14.52 -17.02
CA ARG A 235 -2.53 -15.04 -15.90
C ARG A 235 -2.62 -14.13 -14.68
N LEU A 236 -2.53 -12.82 -14.85
CA LEU A 236 -2.71 -11.84 -13.77
C LEU A 236 -4.11 -11.96 -13.14
N ALA A 237 -5.17 -11.97 -13.95
CA ALA A 237 -6.54 -12.03 -13.46
C ALA A 237 -6.83 -13.32 -12.67
N SER A 238 -6.38 -14.47 -13.21
CA SER A 238 -6.49 -15.77 -12.53
C SER A 238 -5.66 -15.82 -11.26
N ALA A 239 -4.43 -15.27 -11.26
CA ALA A 239 -3.59 -15.19 -10.08
C ALA A 239 -4.23 -14.32 -8.99
N VAL A 240 -4.77 -13.14 -9.33
CA VAL A 240 -5.44 -12.26 -8.37
C VAL A 240 -6.70 -12.92 -7.78
N ALA A 241 -7.55 -13.54 -8.61
CA ALA A 241 -8.73 -14.24 -8.14
C ALA A 241 -8.39 -15.48 -7.28
N GLY A 242 -7.33 -16.20 -7.67
CA GLY A 242 -6.82 -17.37 -6.98
C GLY A 242 -6.11 -17.06 -5.67
N ALA A 243 -5.42 -15.91 -5.56
CA ALA A 243 -4.63 -15.53 -4.39
C ALA A 243 -5.48 -15.57 -3.12
N THR A 244 -6.61 -14.86 -3.09
CA THR A 244 -7.54 -14.85 -1.95
C THR A 244 -8.05 -16.24 -1.61
N ARG A 245 -8.34 -17.08 -2.62
CA ARG A 245 -8.79 -18.46 -2.37
C ARG A 245 -7.67 -19.33 -1.77
N SER A 246 -6.44 -19.12 -2.24
CA SER A 246 -5.27 -19.87 -1.81
C SER A 246 -4.66 -19.37 -0.50
N SER A 247 -5.10 -18.20 -0.01
CA SER A 247 -4.68 -17.64 1.27
C SER A 247 -5.00 -18.64 2.38
N ARG A 248 -3.94 -19.31 2.84
CA ARG A 248 -4.00 -20.17 4.00
C ARG A 248 -3.46 -19.37 5.16
N CYS A 249 -4.24 -19.39 6.23
CA CYS A 249 -3.74 -18.98 7.52
C CYS A 249 -2.53 -19.86 7.87
N LEU A 250 -1.37 -19.25 8.10
CA LEU A 250 -0.28 -19.94 8.75
C LEU A 250 -0.70 -20.08 10.20
N SER A 251 -0.96 -21.31 10.65
CA SER A 251 -1.18 -21.57 12.08
C SER A 251 -0.04 -20.91 12.84
N ALA A 252 -0.36 -20.05 13.81
CA ALA A 252 0.64 -19.57 14.75
C ALA A 252 1.28 -20.81 15.38
N GLN A 253 2.57 -21.04 15.09
CA GLN A 253 3.37 -22.03 15.80
C GLN A 253 3.67 -21.50 17.20
#